data_AF-S8FZ12-F1
#
_entry.id   AF-S8FZ12-F1
#
_cell.length_a   1.000
_cell.length_b   1.000
_cell.length_c   1.000
_cell.angle_alpha   90.00
_cell.angle_beta   90.00
_cell.angle_gamma   90.00
#
_symmetry.space_group_name_H-M   'P 1'
#
loop_
_entity.id
_entity.type
_entity.pdbx_description
1 polymer ?
#
loop_
_entity_poly.entity_id
_entity_poly.type
_entity_poly.pdbx_seq_one_letter_code
_entity_poly.pdbx_strand_id
1 'polypeptide(L)' 'CLSMFDHWAIVPGDPLDKAILLRPLEPAPAPHLAREFLLKTRRRKGLSEDVSIAKFFDDPMLVNIATDLQQFL' A
#
# COMPACT_ATOMS: atom_id res chain seq x y z
N CYS A 1 -6.44 17.49 29.28
CA CYS A 1 -7.15 17.15 28.03
C CYS A 1 -7.54 15.68 28.06
N LEU A 2 -8.74 15.34 27.55
CA LEU A 2 -9.17 13.97 27.29
C LEU A 2 -9.18 13.75 25.77
N SER A 3 -8.71 12.59 25.31
CA SER A 3 -8.83 12.17 23.92
C SER A 3 -9.67 10.91 23.84
N MET A 4 -10.73 10.92 23.03
CA MET A 4 -11.56 9.76 22.74
C MET A 4 -11.51 9.49 21.24
N PHE A 5 -11.56 8.21 20.87
CA PHE A 5 -11.66 7.80 19.48
C PHE A 5 -13.06 8.15 18.94
N ASP A 6 -13.13 8.66 17.71
CA ASP A 6 -14.37 9.13 17.08
C ASP A 6 -14.44 8.77 15.59
N HIS A 7 -13.37 8.98 14.81
CA HIS A 7 -13.39 8.75 13.36
C HIS A 7 -12.11 8.12 12.81
N TRP A 8 -12.25 7.53 11.62
CA TRP A 8 -11.15 7.07 10.79
C TRP A 8 -10.86 8.10 9.69
N ALA A 9 -9.60 8.20 9.29
CA ALA A 9 -9.16 9.03 8.18
C ALA A 9 -8.24 8.24 7.24
N ILE A 10 -8.24 8.64 5.96
CA ILE A 10 -7.36 8.04 4.94
C ILE A 10 -5.94 8.56 5.17
N VAL A 11 -4.97 7.65 5.14
CA VAL A 11 -3.56 8.01 5.23
C VAL A 11 -3.12 8.60 3.88
N PRO A 12 -2.45 9.77 3.87
CA PRO A 12 -1.97 10.37 2.62
C PRO A 12 -0.92 9.49 1.93
N GLY A 13 -0.96 9.47 0.59
CA GLY A 13 -0.03 8.73 -0.27
C GLY A 13 -0.59 7.46 -0.89
N ASP A 14 0.16 6.88 -1.82
CA ASP A 14 -0.13 5.57 -2.39
C ASP A 14 0.63 4.46 -1.62
N PRO A 15 -0.06 3.48 -1.02
CA PRO A 15 0.60 2.36 -0.33
C PRO A 15 1.34 1.39 -1.28
N LEU A 16 0.98 1.35 -2.56
CA LEU A 16 1.54 0.42 -3.57
C LEU A 16 2.67 1.04 -4.39
N ASP A 17 2.93 2.34 -4.26
CA ASP A 17 4.02 3.01 -4.96
C ASP A 17 5.40 2.48 -4.49
N LYS A 18 6.06 1.76 -5.39
CA LYS A 18 7.39 1.16 -5.15
C LYS A 18 8.54 2.13 -5.40
N ALA A 19 8.30 3.30 -6.01
CA ALA A 19 9.33 4.31 -6.24
C ALA A 19 9.73 5.03 -4.95
N ILE A 20 8.88 4.98 -3.92
CA ILE A 20 9.13 5.59 -2.61
C ILE A 20 10.17 4.78 -1.83
N LEU A 21 11.35 5.39 -1.63
CA LEU A 21 12.42 4.87 -0.79
C LEU A 21 12.32 5.42 0.64
N LEU A 22 12.17 4.52 1.62
CA LEU A 22 12.09 4.87 3.03
C LEU A 22 13.47 4.85 3.68
N ARG A 23 13.81 5.93 4.39
CA ARG A 23 15.06 6.05 5.14
C ARG A 23 14.91 5.45 6.55
N PRO A 24 15.79 4.53 6.97
CA PRO A 24 15.78 4.03 8.34
C PRO A 24 16.01 5.16 9.34
N LEU A 25 15.34 5.08 10.49
CA LEU A 25 15.50 6.01 11.62
C LEU A 25 15.11 7.47 11.34
N GLU A 26 14.46 7.74 10.20
CA GLU A 26 13.89 9.04 9.87
C GLU A 26 12.38 8.89 9.61
N PRO A 27 11.54 9.86 10.06
CA PRO A 27 10.13 9.86 9.72
C PRO A 27 9.94 10.16 8.23
N ALA A 28 9.03 9.44 7.56
CA ALA A 28 8.72 9.73 6.17
C ALA A 28 7.90 11.03 6.04
N PRO A 29 8.02 11.76 4.91
CA PRO A 29 7.17 12.91 4.65
C PRO A 29 5.71 12.46 4.45
N ALA A 30 4.76 13.38 4.64
CA ALA A 30 3.32 13.12 4.56
C ALA A 30 2.86 12.29 3.33
N PRO A 31 3.27 12.58 2.07
CA PRO A 31 2.83 11.80 0.92
C PRO A 31 3.34 10.35 0.89
N HIS A 32 4.28 9.98 1.76
CA HIS A 32 4.90 8.64 1.79
C HIS A 32 4.38 7.79 2.96
N LEU A 33 3.50 8.34 3.81
CA LEU A 33 3.04 7.67 5.03
C LEU A 33 2.26 6.39 4.73
N ALA A 34 1.41 6.38 3.70
CA ALA A 34 0.67 5.18 3.30
C ALA A 34 1.60 3.99 3.01
N ARG A 35 2.68 4.25 2.24
CA ARG A 35 3.72 3.26 1.92
C ARG A 35 4.47 2.81 3.16
N GLU A 36 4.86 3.76 4.02
CA GLU A 36 5.59 3.48 5.25
C GLU A 36 4.80 2.58 6.21
N PHE A 37 3.53 2.91 6.46
CA PHE A 37 2.67 2.14 7.36
C PHE A 37 2.42 0.72 6.84
N LEU A 38 2.22 0.57 5.52
CA LEU A 38 2.07 -0.74 4.89
C LEU A 38 3.32 -1.61 5.11
N LEU A 39 4.50 -1.09 4.74
CA LEU A 39 5.74 -1.87 4.80
C LEU A 39 6.11 -2.24 6.25
N LYS A 40 6.04 -1.27 7.17
CA LYS A 40 6.35 -1.53 8.60
C LYS A 40 5.39 -2.55 9.22
N THR A 41 4.11 -2.47 8.90
CA THR A 41 3.11 -3.43 9.41
C THR A 41 3.37 -4.84 8.87
N ARG A 42 3.70 -4.99 7.58
CA ARG A 42 3.99 -6.30 6.96
C ARG A 42 5.28 -6.92 7.50
N ARG A 43 6.36 -6.14 7.63
CA ARG A 43 7.62 -6.58 8.25
C ARG A 43 7.38 -7.12 9.66
N ARG A 44 6.62 -6.39 10.49
CA ARG A 44 6.26 -6.82 11.83
C ARG A 44 5.44 -8.12 11.85
N LYS A 45 4.64 -8.37 10.81
CA LYS A 45 3.83 -9.59 10.67
C LYS A 45 4.57 -10.74 9.97
N GLY A 46 5.83 -10.55 9.55
CA GLY A 46 6.60 -11.56 8.82
C GLY A 46 6.10 -11.82 7.40
N LEU A 47 5.42 -10.84 6.79
CA LEU A 47 4.91 -10.94 5.42
C LEU A 47 5.87 -10.30 4.41
N SER A 48 5.84 -10.77 3.15
CA SER A 48 6.65 -10.20 2.06
C SER A 48 6.33 -8.72 1.85
N GLU A 49 7.31 -7.91 1.48
CA GLU A 49 7.07 -6.49 1.17
C GLU A 49 6.27 -6.31 -0.12
N ASP A 50 6.46 -7.20 -1.08
CA ASP A 50 5.68 -7.23 -2.31
C ASP A 50 4.25 -7.72 -2.03
N VAL A 51 3.30 -6.82 -2.27
CA VAL A 51 1.87 -7.10 -2.32
C VAL A 51 1.54 -7.45 -3.77
N SER A 52 1.46 -8.75 -4.06
CA SER A 52 1.06 -9.24 -5.38
C SER A 52 -0.38 -9.73 -5.34
N ILE A 53 -1.15 -9.28 -6.34
CA ILE A 53 -2.53 -9.69 -6.58
C ILE A 53 -2.61 -11.08 -7.20
N ALA A 54 -1.54 -11.52 -7.88
CA ALA A 54 -1.49 -12.80 -8.59
C ALA A 54 -1.65 -14.04 -7.69
N LYS A 55 -1.50 -13.89 -6.37
CA LYS A 55 -1.76 -14.99 -5.42
C LYS A 55 -3.24 -15.21 -5.13
N PHE A 56 -4.10 -14.29 -5.56
CA PHE A 56 -5.51 -14.26 -5.17
C PHE A 56 -6.48 -14.41 -6.35
N PHE A 57 -5.99 -14.24 -7.58
CA PHE A 57 -6.79 -14.31 -8.78
C PHE A 57 -6.17 -15.27 -9.77
N ASP A 58 -7.02 -16.01 -10.48
CA ASP A 58 -6.59 -16.94 -11.52
C ASP A 58 -6.08 -16.17 -12.75
N ASP A 59 -5.15 -16.78 -13.48
CA ASP A 59 -4.54 -16.24 -14.69
C ASP A 59 -5.54 -15.64 -15.71
N PRO A 60 -6.66 -16.31 -16.08
CA PRO A 60 -7.61 -15.73 -17.04
C PRO A 60 -8.26 -14.45 -16.51
N MET A 61 -8.49 -14.35 -15.19
CA MET A 61 -9.06 -13.15 -14.59
C MET A 61 -8.05 -12.00 -14.57
N LEU A 62 -6.77 -12.29 -14.31
CA LEU A 62 -5.70 -11.28 -14.35
C LEU A 62 -5.54 -10.67 -15.75
N VAL A 63 -5.63 -11.50 -16.80
CA VAL A 63 -5.56 -11.04 -18.20
C VAL A 63 -6.73 -10.10 -18.52
N ASN A 64 -7.95 -10.47 -18.14
CA ASN A 64 -9.13 -9.64 -18.38
C ASN A 64 -9.01 -8.26 -17.68
N ILE A 65 -8.57 -8.24 -16.42
CA ILE A 65 -8.34 -7.00 -15.69
C ILE A 65 -7.29 -6.13 -16.40
N ALA A 66 -6.20 -6.73 -16.87
CA ALA A 66 -5.16 -6.01 -17.58
C ALA A 66 -5.67 -5.41 -18.90
N THR A 67 -6.46 -6.16 -19.67
CA THR A 67 -7.05 -5.66 -20.92
C THR A 67 -8.05 -4.53 -20.68
N ASP A 68 -8.88 -4.62 -19.64
CA ASP A 68 -9.85 -3.58 -19.31
C ASP A 68 -9.13 -2.28 -18.92
N LEU A 69 -8.09 -2.36 -18.09
CA LEU A 69 -7.31 -1.20 -17.69
C LEU A 69 -6.61 -0.51 -18.86
N GLN A 70 -6.19 -1.28 -19.89
CA GLN A 70 -5.60 -0.72 -21.10
C GLN A 70 -6.60 0.07 -21.95
N GLN A 71 -7.91 -0.15 -21.82
CA GLN A 71 -8.92 0.64 -22.54
C GLN A 71 -9.15 2.03 -21.94
N PHE A 72 -8.79 2.22 -20.67
CA PHE A 72 -8.96 3.49 -19.96
C PHE A 72 -7.72 4.40 -20.01
N LEU A 73 -6.61 3.91 -20.61
CA LEU A 73 -5.37 4.64 -20.85
C LEU A 73 -5.22 4.98 -22.33
#